data_AF-A0A507CFZ4-F1
#
_entry.id   AF-A0A507CFZ4-F1
#
_cell.length_a   1.000
_cell.length_b   1.000
_cell.length_c   1.000
_cell.angle_alpha   90.00
_cell.angle_beta   90.00
_cell.angle_gamma   90.00
#
_symmetry.space_group_name_H-M   'P 1'
#
loop_
_entity.id
_entity.type
_entity.pdbx_description
1 polymer ?
#
loop_
_entity_poly.entity_id
_entity_poly.type
_entity_poly.pdbx_seq_one_letter_code
_entity_poly.pdbx_strand_id
1 'polypeptide(L)'
;MRLPIRDARSDPRQCSHSTFHIPNIKSQSRRTSSQALKMLCRVSPPIRSFHASRPSADLNKVILVGRIGTEPQFIKFNPSGLVEPESPNLNAAEKPSDTPPHRQRGLWRFRLATNKSVKDGDGWQKMTDWHNVKVFTRDESLWNPRLVKGATVTVEGRLGYYLTDFQKKIETPARLCEVIAERVNWLSDPKMKMDEEL
;
A
#
# COMPACT_ATOMS: atom_id res chain seq x y z
N MET A 1 62.19 8.39 -17.66
CA MET A 1 62.25 9.40 -18.75
C MET A 1 61.27 10.50 -18.42
N ARG A 2 61.69 11.76 -18.56
CA ARG A 2 61.08 12.98 -18.02
C ARG A 2 59.75 13.37 -18.68
N LEU A 3 58.82 13.90 -17.88
CA LEU A 3 57.71 14.76 -18.31
C LEU A 3 58.23 16.03 -19.00
N PRO A 4 57.46 16.63 -19.93
CA PRO A 4 57.59 18.05 -20.21
C PRO A 4 56.36 18.82 -19.71
N ILE A 5 56.65 19.72 -18.77
CA ILE A 5 55.91 20.94 -18.44
C ILE A 5 56.09 21.91 -19.62
N ARG A 6 55.03 22.61 -20.05
CA ARG A 6 55.18 23.90 -20.75
C ARG A 6 54.16 24.91 -20.26
N ASP A 7 54.73 26.03 -19.82
CA ASP A 7 54.11 27.22 -19.26
C ASP A 7 53.33 28.06 -20.26
N ALA A 8 52.41 28.83 -19.69
CA ALA A 8 51.63 29.90 -20.30
C ALA A 8 52.49 31.10 -20.72
N ARG A 9 52.09 31.79 -21.80
CA ARG A 9 52.29 33.25 -22.00
C ARG A 9 51.15 33.83 -22.86
N SER A 10 50.62 34.95 -22.35
CA SER A 10 49.83 36.07 -22.92
C SER A 10 50.16 36.43 -24.38
N ASP A 11 49.32 37.05 -25.24
CA ASP A 11 48.46 38.24 -25.09
C ASP A 11 47.72 38.49 -26.47
N PRO A 12 47.07 39.63 -26.80
CA PRO A 12 45.64 39.90 -26.62
C PRO A 12 44.86 40.30 -27.92
N ARG A 13 43.54 40.54 -27.75
CA ARG A 13 42.60 41.30 -28.62
C ARG A 13 42.24 40.73 -30.00
N GLN A 14 40.96 40.39 -30.16
CA GLN A 14 40.13 40.91 -31.25
C GLN A 14 38.65 40.88 -30.83
N CYS A 15 38.07 42.07 -30.65
CA CYS A 15 36.64 42.28 -30.43
C CYS A 15 35.94 42.37 -31.79
N SER A 16 34.98 41.48 -32.07
CA SER A 16 34.00 41.67 -33.14
C SER A 16 32.66 42.08 -32.51
N HIS A 17 32.23 43.30 -32.82
CA HIS A 17 30.94 43.87 -32.43
C HIS A 17 29.79 43.04 -33.00
N SER A 18 28.91 42.53 -32.15
CA SER A 18 27.57 42.08 -32.51
C SER A 18 26.57 43.10 -31.93
N THR A 19 26.01 43.91 -32.82
CA THR A 19 24.99 44.90 -32.49
C THR A 19 23.68 44.18 -32.20
N PHE A 20 23.25 44.18 -30.93
CA PHE A 20 21.92 43.74 -30.52
C PHE A 20 20.86 44.75 -31.03
N HIS A 21 19.95 44.27 -31.89
CA HIS A 21 18.80 45.03 -32.34
C HIS A 21 17.66 44.90 -31.31
N ILE A 22 17.34 46.01 -30.63
CA ILE A 22 16.20 46.10 -29.71
C ILE A 22 14.95 46.51 -30.52
N PRO A 23 13.90 45.68 -30.59
CA PRO A 23 12.65 46.11 -31.19
C PRO A 23 11.91 47.10 -30.28
N ASN A 24 11.43 48.17 -30.90
CA ASN A 24 10.69 49.29 -30.33
C ASN A 24 9.29 48.85 -29.84
N ILE A 25 9.11 48.73 -28.52
CA ILE A 25 7.81 48.44 -27.90
C ILE A 25 7.00 49.74 -27.84
N LYS A 26 6.08 49.91 -28.79
CA LYS A 26 5.03 50.93 -28.73
C LYS A 26 4.10 50.62 -27.56
N SER A 27 4.02 51.52 -26.58
CA SER A 27 3.08 51.45 -25.46
C SER A 27 1.64 51.68 -25.97
N GLN A 28 0.89 50.60 -26.19
CA GLN A 28 -0.55 50.70 -26.38
C GLN A 28 -1.25 50.61 -25.02
N SER A 29 -1.78 51.75 -24.59
CA SER A 29 -2.75 51.87 -23.49
C SER A 29 -3.99 51.03 -23.83
N ARG A 30 -4.09 49.83 -23.27
CA ARG A 30 -5.33 49.05 -23.29
C ARG A 30 -6.12 49.37 -22.03
N ARG A 31 -7.14 50.21 -22.22
CA ARG A 31 -8.21 50.44 -21.25
C ARG A 31 -8.80 49.10 -20.82
N THR A 32 -8.83 48.88 -19.52
CA THR A 32 -9.40 47.72 -18.85
C THR A 32 -10.92 47.70 -19.02
N SER A 33 -11.44 46.84 -19.89
CA SER A 33 -12.88 46.55 -19.91
C SER A 33 -13.20 45.48 -18.86
N SER A 34 -13.74 45.92 -17.73
CA SER A 34 -14.27 45.10 -16.62
C SER A 34 -15.30 44.02 -17.05
N GLN A 35 -15.75 44.02 -18.31
CA GLN A 35 -16.72 43.07 -18.85
C GLN A 35 -16.11 41.73 -19.31
N ALA A 36 -14.79 41.61 -19.50
CA ALA A 36 -14.18 40.34 -19.94
C ALA A 36 -13.88 39.35 -18.79
N LEU A 37 -14.00 39.78 -17.53
CA LEU A 37 -13.73 38.95 -16.35
C LEU A 37 -15.00 38.30 -15.74
N LYS A 38 -16.17 38.48 -16.36
CA LYS A 38 -17.45 37.90 -15.89
C LYS A 38 -17.91 36.66 -16.65
N MET A 39 -17.12 36.16 -17.61
CA MET A 39 -17.45 34.95 -18.39
C MET A 39 -16.49 33.77 -18.11
N LEU A 40 -16.05 33.62 -16.85
CA LEU A 40 -15.33 32.44 -16.36
C LEU A 40 -15.97 31.88 -15.08
N CYS A 41 -17.29 32.01 -14.98
CA CYS A 41 -18.04 31.38 -13.91
C CYS A 41 -18.38 29.93 -14.30
N ARG A 42 -17.90 29.02 -13.45
CA ARG A 42 -18.53 27.73 -13.09
C ARG A 42 -18.24 26.54 -14.00
N VAL A 43 -16.98 26.12 -14.04
CA VAL A 43 -16.72 24.67 -13.93
C VAL A 43 -16.41 24.41 -12.47
N SER A 44 -17.46 24.14 -11.69
CA SER A 44 -17.28 23.51 -10.39
C SER A 44 -16.44 22.25 -10.64
N PRO A 45 -15.35 21.99 -9.87
CA PRO A 45 -14.72 20.68 -9.96
C PRO A 45 -15.84 19.63 -9.78
N PRO A 46 -15.87 18.54 -10.56
CA PRO A 46 -16.84 17.50 -10.31
C PRO A 46 -16.71 17.15 -8.84
N ILE A 47 -17.78 17.36 -8.09
CA ILE A 47 -17.86 16.89 -6.71
C ILE A 47 -17.55 15.42 -6.85
N ARG A 48 -16.34 15.01 -6.43
CA ARG A 48 -16.07 13.60 -6.18
C ARG A 48 -17.15 13.25 -5.20
N SER A 49 -18.16 12.52 -5.66
CA SER A 49 -19.06 11.82 -4.78
C SER A 49 -18.17 10.87 -4.02
N PHE A 50 -17.67 11.33 -2.88
CA PHE A 50 -17.26 10.43 -1.84
C PHE A 50 -18.47 9.52 -1.67
N HIS A 51 -18.27 8.22 -1.84
CA HIS A 51 -19.25 7.23 -1.41
C HIS A 51 -19.44 7.46 0.08
N ALA A 52 -20.32 8.40 0.44
CA ALA A 52 -20.75 8.62 1.80
C ALA A 52 -21.81 7.55 2.01
N SER A 53 -21.37 6.32 2.29
CA SER A 53 -22.20 5.42 3.07
C SER A 53 -22.63 6.23 4.29
N ARG A 54 -23.94 6.46 4.44
CA ARG A 54 -24.47 7.11 5.64
C ARG A 54 -23.82 6.45 6.85
N PRO A 55 -23.16 7.19 7.76
CA PRO A 55 -22.60 6.57 8.93
C PRO A 55 -23.74 5.86 9.65
N SER A 56 -23.56 4.57 9.91
CA SER A 56 -24.44 3.84 10.81
C SER A 56 -24.48 4.58 12.15
N ALA A 57 -25.59 4.48 12.88
CA ALA A 57 -25.67 5.01 14.25
C ALA A 57 -24.63 4.34 15.17
N ASP A 58 -24.19 3.13 14.82
CA ASP A 58 -23.30 2.29 15.61
C ASP A 58 -21.87 2.23 15.03
N LEU A 59 -20.88 2.11 15.92
CA LEU A 59 -19.46 2.03 15.59
C LEU A 59 -18.89 0.64 15.92
N ASN A 60 -18.37 -0.05 14.91
CA ASN A 60 -17.51 -1.23 15.09
C ASN A 60 -16.14 -0.92 14.51
N LYS A 61 -15.18 -0.62 15.38
CA LYS A 61 -13.82 -0.22 15.01
C LYS A 61 -12.80 -0.96 15.84
N VAL A 62 -11.77 -1.46 15.16
CA VAL A 62 -10.60 -2.11 15.75
C VAL A 62 -9.36 -1.42 15.25
N ILE A 63 -8.44 -1.10 16.16
CA ILE A 63 -7.09 -0.61 15.84
C ILE A 63 -6.11 -1.46 16.65
N LEU A 64 -5.20 -2.14 15.98
CA LEU A 64 -4.16 -2.97 16.59
C LEU A 64 -2.79 -2.53 16.08
N VAL A 65 -1.80 -2.60 16.97
CA VAL A 65 -0.39 -2.41 16.62
C VAL A 65 0.37 -3.60 17.18
N GLY A 66 0.99 -4.37 16.29
CA GLY A 66 1.58 -5.64 16.69
C GLY A 66 2.51 -6.22 15.65
N ARG A 67 3.03 -7.41 15.94
CA ARG A 67 3.91 -8.16 15.03
C ARG A 67 3.16 -9.32 14.41
N ILE A 68 3.38 -9.54 13.12
CA ILE A 68 2.88 -10.73 12.43
C ILE A 68 3.62 -11.95 12.99
N GLY A 69 2.92 -12.93 13.56
CA GLY A 69 3.57 -14.09 14.18
C GLY A 69 3.54 -15.37 13.34
N THR A 70 2.69 -15.45 12.34
CA THR A 70 2.63 -16.57 11.38
C THR A 70 2.96 -16.08 9.99
N GLU A 71 3.43 -16.98 9.13
CA GLU A 71 3.57 -16.63 7.71
C GLU A 71 2.20 -16.27 7.13
N PRO A 72 2.03 -15.10 6.50
CA PRO A 72 0.77 -14.69 5.91
C PRO A 72 0.39 -15.60 4.74
N GLN A 73 -0.87 -16.00 4.70
CA GLN A 73 -1.40 -16.92 3.69
C GLN A 73 -2.38 -16.18 2.79
N PHE A 74 -2.17 -16.24 1.49
CA PHE A 74 -3.13 -15.73 0.51
C PHE A 74 -4.10 -16.85 0.09
N ILE A 75 -5.40 -16.59 0.26
CA ILE A 75 -6.47 -17.49 -0.16
C ILE A 75 -7.13 -16.86 -1.38
N LYS A 76 -6.88 -17.44 -2.56
CA LYS A 76 -7.48 -17.02 -3.82
C LYS A 76 -8.99 -17.29 -3.83
N PHE A 77 -9.78 -16.32 -4.27
CA PHE A 77 -11.19 -16.54 -4.57
C PHE A 77 -11.31 -16.99 -6.01
N ASN A 78 -11.85 -18.20 -6.22
CA ASN A 78 -12.23 -18.63 -7.55
C ASN A 78 -13.60 -18.04 -7.89
N PRO A 79 -13.72 -17.07 -8.82
CA PRO A 79 -15.00 -16.45 -9.17
C PRO A 79 -16.01 -17.46 -9.75
N SER A 80 -15.54 -18.61 -10.24
CA SER A 80 -16.36 -19.62 -10.91
C SER A 80 -16.99 -20.63 -9.95
N GLY A 81 -16.62 -20.66 -8.66
CA GLY A 81 -17.09 -21.65 -7.68
C GLY A 81 -16.68 -23.11 -7.97
N LEU A 82 -16.12 -23.38 -9.15
CA LEU A 82 -15.54 -24.67 -9.52
C LEU A 82 -14.14 -24.76 -8.93
N VAL A 83 -13.90 -25.71 -8.03
CA VAL A 83 -12.55 -26.06 -7.59
C VAL A 83 -11.85 -26.63 -8.83
N GLU A 84 -10.85 -25.93 -9.36
CA GLU A 84 -9.99 -26.55 -10.37
C GLU A 84 -9.18 -27.62 -9.65
N PRO A 85 -9.22 -28.89 -10.10
CA PRO A 85 -8.38 -29.92 -9.53
C PRO A 85 -6.93 -29.48 -9.73
N GLU A 86 -6.21 -29.35 -8.62
CA GLU A 86 -4.77 -29.14 -8.59
C GLU A 86 -4.09 -30.09 -9.57
N SER A 87 -3.63 -29.55 -10.69
CA SER A 87 -3.04 -30.33 -11.76
C SER A 87 -1.64 -30.74 -11.35
N PRO A 88 -1.32 -32.04 -11.19
CA PRO A 88 0.05 -32.47 -11.02
C PRO A 88 0.64 -32.55 -12.43
N ASN A 89 1.22 -31.47 -12.94
CA ASN A 89 2.19 -31.63 -14.02
C ASN A 89 3.21 -30.50 -14.07
N LEU A 90 4.41 -30.83 -13.56
CA LEU A 90 5.65 -30.19 -13.92
C LEU A 90 5.84 -30.41 -15.43
N ASN A 91 6.05 -29.34 -16.20
CA ASN A 91 6.37 -29.32 -17.65
C ASN A 91 5.22 -29.02 -18.65
N ALA A 92 4.21 -28.23 -18.26
CA ALA A 92 3.46 -27.47 -19.26
C ALA A 92 3.91 -26.00 -19.15
N ALA A 93 4.72 -25.53 -20.10
CA ALA A 93 4.98 -24.12 -20.26
C ALA A 93 3.64 -23.42 -20.49
N GLU A 94 3.14 -22.70 -19.49
CA GLU A 94 1.92 -21.92 -19.60
C GLU A 94 2.07 -20.96 -20.79
N LYS A 95 1.23 -21.16 -21.81
CA LYS A 95 1.16 -20.29 -22.98
C LYS A 95 0.83 -18.88 -22.46
N PRO A 96 1.55 -17.81 -22.87
CA PRO A 96 1.22 -16.46 -22.44
C PRO A 96 -0.17 -16.14 -22.97
N SER A 97 -1.18 -16.19 -22.10
CA SER A 97 -2.51 -15.73 -22.44
C SER A 97 -2.46 -14.20 -22.44
N ASP A 98 -2.85 -13.58 -23.56
CA ASP A 98 -2.95 -12.11 -23.72
C ASP A 98 -4.04 -11.47 -22.83
N THR A 99 -4.40 -12.14 -21.73
CA THR A 99 -5.37 -11.61 -20.78
C THR A 99 -4.60 -10.74 -19.78
N PRO A 100 -5.00 -9.47 -19.57
CA PRO A 100 -4.34 -8.59 -18.60
C PRO A 100 -4.26 -9.31 -17.26
N PRO A 101 -3.14 -9.18 -16.52
CA PRO A 101 -2.84 -10.00 -15.34
C PRO A 101 -4.09 -10.03 -14.46
N HIS A 102 -4.71 -11.20 -14.39
CA HIS A 102 -6.01 -11.35 -13.75
C HIS A 102 -5.86 -10.86 -12.32
N ARG A 103 -6.46 -9.71 -12.00
CA ARG A 103 -6.55 -9.17 -10.63
C ARG A 103 -7.06 -10.27 -9.72
N GLN A 104 -6.14 -10.93 -9.03
CA GLN A 104 -6.44 -12.13 -8.27
C GLN A 104 -7.13 -11.69 -6.99
N ARG A 105 -8.46 -11.75 -6.99
CA ARG A 105 -9.26 -11.46 -5.81
C ARG A 105 -9.01 -12.58 -4.79
N GLY A 106 -8.89 -12.21 -3.54
CA GLY A 106 -8.66 -13.16 -2.47
C GLY A 106 -8.60 -12.47 -1.11
N LEU A 107 -8.11 -13.21 -0.13
CA LEU A 107 -7.90 -12.67 1.21
C LEU A 107 -6.56 -13.10 1.77
N TRP A 108 -5.87 -12.19 2.45
CA TRP A 108 -4.69 -12.50 3.27
C TRP A 108 -5.10 -12.83 4.69
N ARG A 109 -4.67 -13.98 5.20
CA ARG A 109 -4.89 -14.43 6.58
C ARG A 109 -3.56 -14.50 7.31
N PHE A 110 -3.47 -13.88 8.48
CA PHE A 110 -2.32 -14.00 9.37
C PHE A 110 -2.73 -13.79 10.83
N ARG A 111 -1.84 -14.18 11.75
CA ARG A 111 -1.98 -13.89 13.18
C ARG A 111 -1.13 -12.70 13.59
N LEU A 112 -1.73 -11.76 14.30
CA LEU A 112 -1.06 -10.61 14.88
C LEU A 112 -0.88 -10.80 16.39
N ALA A 113 0.33 -10.59 16.88
CA ALA A 113 0.64 -10.62 18.30
C ALA A 113 0.66 -9.19 18.86
N THR A 114 -0.12 -8.96 19.92
CA THR A 114 -0.05 -7.75 20.76
C THR A 114 0.39 -8.15 22.17
N ASN A 115 1.19 -7.33 22.82
CA ASN A 115 1.75 -7.66 24.13
C ASN A 115 1.25 -6.70 25.21
N LYS A 116 1.00 -7.22 26.41
CA LYS A 116 0.75 -6.44 27.63
C LYS A 116 1.70 -6.90 28.73
N SER A 117 2.16 -5.96 29.55
CA SER A 117 2.94 -6.28 30.75
C SER A 117 1.98 -6.42 31.92
N VAL A 118 2.00 -7.57 32.59
CA VAL A 118 1.14 -7.87 33.75
C VAL A 118 2.04 -8.10 34.94
N LYS A 119 1.71 -7.49 36.08
CA LYS A 119 2.43 -7.70 37.34
C LYS A 119 2.07 -9.07 37.89
N ASP A 120 3.07 -9.87 38.22
CA ASP A 120 2.92 -11.19 38.82
C ASP A 120 3.83 -11.28 40.06
N GLY A 121 3.23 -11.16 41.25
CA GLY A 121 3.96 -11.02 42.51
C GLY A 121 4.96 -9.86 42.49
N ASP A 122 6.23 -10.18 42.73
CA ASP A 122 7.35 -9.23 42.69
C ASP A 122 7.91 -9.00 41.27
N GLY A 123 7.40 -9.70 40.26
CA GLY A 123 7.87 -9.66 38.87
C GLY A 123 6.89 -9.03 37.87
N TRP A 124 7.39 -8.84 36.65
CA TRP A 124 6.59 -8.46 35.48
C TRP A 124 6.64 -9.57 34.44
N GLN A 125 5.47 -10.04 34.03
CA GLN A 125 5.33 -11.02 32.95
C GLN A 125 4.76 -10.37 31.70
N LYS A 126 5.33 -10.75 30.55
CA LYS A 126 4.81 -10.34 29.25
C LYS A 126 3.74 -11.33 28.79
N MET A 127 2.50 -10.88 28.70
CA MET A 127 1.39 -11.67 28.17
C MET A 127 1.11 -11.28 26.72
N THR A 128 0.92 -12.28 25.85
CA THR A 128 0.69 -12.08 24.41
C THR A 128 -0.75 -12.44 24.05
N ASP A 129 -1.48 -11.50 23.45
CA ASP A 129 -2.80 -11.73 22.87
C ASP A 129 -2.64 -11.93 21.35
N TRP A 130 -3.27 -12.98 20.82
CA TRP A 130 -3.19 -13.38 19.41
C TRP A 130 -4.48 -13.07 18.68
N HIS A 131 -4.39 -12.26 17.63
CA HIS A 131 -5.54 -11.80 16.84
C HIS A 131 -5.51 -12.45 15.45
N ASN A 132 -6.62 -13.06 15.04
CA ASN A 132 -6.78 -13.54 13.67
C ASN A 132 -7.19 -12.36 12.77
N VAL A 133 -6.37 -12.04 11.78
CA VAL A 133 -6.59 -10.91 10.87
C VAL A 133 -6.89 -11.42 9.46
N LYS A 134 -7.92 -10.85 8.83
CA LYS A 134 -8.30 -11.08 7.43
C LYS A 134 -8.28 -9.77 6.67
N VAL A 135 -7.51 -9.72 5.59
CA VAL A 135 -7.44 -8.57 4.67
C VAL A 135 -8.02 -9.00 3.33
N PHE A 136 -9.18 -8.47 2.94
CA PHE A 136 -9.74 -8.74 1.62
C PHE A 136 -9.07 -7.84 0.58
N THR A 137 -8.57 -8.43 -0.50
CA THR A 137 -7.90 -7.68 -1.56
C THR A 137 -8.35 -8.15 -2.94
N ARG A 138 -8.25 -7.24 -3.91
CA ARG A 138 -8.47 -7.54 -5.33
C ARG A 138 -7.18 -7.90 -6.06
N ASP A 139 -6.05 -7.70 -5.39
CA ASP A 139 -4.71 -7.87 -5.94
C ASP A 139 -3.77 -8.37 -4.84
N GLU A 140 -3.20 -9.53 -5.09
CA GLU A 140 -2.25 -10.21 -4.21
C GLU A 140 -0.92 -9.46 -4.11
N SER A 141 -0.45 -8.90 -5.24
CA SER A 141 0.88 -8.29 -5.39
C SER A 141 1.07 -7.05 -4.52
N LEU A 142 -0.01 -6.38 -4.16
CA LEU A 142 0.01 -5.18 -3.30
C LEU A 142 0.60 -5.43 -1.91
N TRP A 143 0.50 -6.66 -1.41
CA TRP A 143 0.83 -7.01 -0.03
C TRP A 143 2.05 -7.90 0.10
N ASN A 144 2.33 -8.71 -0.93
CA ASN A 144 3.34 -9.77 -0.92
C ASN A 144 4.76 -9.34 -0.47
N PRO A 145 5.35 -8.21 -0.91
CA PRO A 145 6.76 -7.92 -0.56
C PRO A 145 6.97 -7.52 0.90
N ARG A 146 5.91 -7.16 1.64
CA ARG A 146 6.03 -6.60 3.00
C ARG A 146 5.23 -7.36 4.06
N LEU A 147 4.24 -8.16 3.65
CA LEU A 147 3.44 -9.00 4.54
C LEU A 147 4.19 -10.30 4.85
N VAL A 148 5.18 -10.23 5.73
CA VAL A 148 5.95 -11.39 6.17
C VAL A 148 5.92 -11.55 7.68
N LYS A 149 6.23 -12.77 8.16
CA LYS A 149 6.36 -13.03 9.59
C LYS A 149 7.39 -12.09 10.23
N GLY A 150 7.04 -11.57 11.40
CA GLY A 150 7.87 -10.68 12.21
C GLY A 150 7.69 -9.19 11.89
N ALA A 151 7.08 -8.84 10.76
CA ALA A 151 6.81 -7.45 10.40
C ALA A 151 5.94 -6.76 11.46
N THR A 152 6.25 -5.49 11.77
CA THR A 152 5.43 -4.68 12.67
C THR A 152 4.43 -3.90 11.83
N VAL A 153 3.13 -4.06 12.13
CA VAL A 153 2.05 -3.46 11.37
C VAL A 153 1.03 -2.79 12.28
N THR A 154 0.41 -1.72 11.78
CA THR A 154 -0.89 -1.26 12.29
C THR A 154 -1.99 -1.91 11.47
N VAL A 155 -3.03 -2.39 12.14
CA VAL A 155 -4.22 -2.97 11.54
C VAL A 155 -5.42 -2.16 12.00
N GLU A 156 -6.16 -1.61 11.05
CA GLU A 156 -7.41 -0.89 11.28
C GLU A 156 -8.54 -1.65 10.57
N GLY A 157 -9.64 -1.87 11.26
CA GLY A 157 -10.75 -2.64 10.73
C GLY A 157 -11.92 -2.73 11.68
N ARG A 158 -12.59 -3.88 11.68
CA ARG A 158 -13.77 -4.18 12.49
C ARG A 158 -13.76 -5.63 12.97
N LEU A 159 -14.51 -5.92 14.04
CA LEU A 159 -14.73 -7.29 14.48
C LEU A 159 -15.76 -7.98 13.56
N GLY A 160 -15.43 -9.18 13.12
CA GLY A 160 -16.30 -10.11 12.43
C GLY A 160 -16.54 -11.34 13.30
N TYR A 161 -17.80 -11.74 13.44
CA TYR A 161 -18.18 -12.96 14.14
C TYR A 161 -18.72 -13.98 13.15
N TYR A 162 -18.28 -15.23 13.29
CA TYR A 162 -18.70 -16.34 12.43
C TYR A 162 -18.98 -17.57 13.28
N LEU A 163 -19.91 -18.41 12.83
CA LEU A 163 -20.12 -19.74 13.39
C LEU A 163 -19.19 -20.72 12.67
N THR A 164 -18.55 -21.61 13.44
CA THR A 164 -17.69 -22.68 12.89
C THR A 164 -18.45 -23.60 11.94
N ASP A 165 -19.75 -23.77 12.16
CA ASP A 165 -20.59 -24.63 11.36
C ASP A 165 -21.62 -23.84 10.56
N PHE A 166 -21.29 -23.59 9.30
CA PHE A 166 -22.21 -23.00 8.34
C PHE A 166 -23.27 -24.00 7.86
N GLN A 167 -23.01 -25.31 7.95
CA GLN A 167 -23.87 -26.37 7.44
C GLN A 167 -24.83 -26.96 8.49
N LYS A 168 -24.79 -26.44 9.74
CA LYS A 168 -25.65 -26.84 10.87
C LYS A 168 -25.64 -28.36 11.16
N LYS A 169 -24.49 -29.01 10.97
CA LYS A 169 -24.23 -30.42 11.30
C LYS A 169 -23.79 -30.62 12.75
N ILE A 170 -23.37 -29.58 13.45
CA ILE A 170 -22.85 -29.57 14.81
C ILE A 170 -23.89 -28.97 15.74
N GLU A 171 -24.19 -29.66 16.85
CA GLU A 171 -25.19 -29.26 17.84
C GLU A 171 -24.83 -27.94 18.54
N THR A 172 -23.55 -27.74 18.88
CA THR A 172 -23.05 -26.55 19.57
C THR A 172 -21.92 -25.87 18.79
N PRO A 173 -22.24 -25.04 17.78
CA PRO A 173 -21.20 -24.37 16.99
C PRO A 173 -20.46 -23.30 17.81
N ALA A 174 -19.13 -23.32 17.75
CA ALA A 174 -18.31 -22.27 18.34
C ALA A 174 -18.43 -20.95 17.55
N ARG A 175 -18.48 -19.81 18.25
CA ARG A 175 -18.36 -18.47 17.67
C ARG A 175 -16.89 -18.08 17.58
N LEU A 176 -16.44 -17.82 16.36
CA LEU A 176 -15.13 -17.27 16.08
C LEU A 176 -15.23 -15.75 15.99
N CYS A 177 -14.22 -15.06 16.52
CA CYS A 177 -14.03 -13.63 16.37
C CYS A 177 -12.75 -13.38 15.58
N GLU A 178 -12.86 -12.56 14.54
CA GLU A 178 -11.74 -12.21 13.67
C GLU A 178 -11.75 -10.70 13.40
N VAL A 179 -10.58 -10.15 13.13
CA VAL A 179 -10.43 -8.76 12.69
C VAL A 179 -10.48 -8.73 11.17
N ILE A 180 -11.52 -8.10 10.62
CA ILE A 180 -11.63 -7.81 9.20
C ILE A 180 -10.96 -6.46 8.97
N ALA A 181 -9.76 -6.49 8.42
CA ALA A 181 -8.94 -5.32 8.19
C ALA A 181 -9.42 -4.55 6.96
N GLU A 182 -9.57 -3.24 7.12
CA GLU A 182 -9.86 -2.27 6.07
C GLU A 182 -8.56 -1.59 5.61
N ARG A 183 -7.64 -1.37 6.54
CA ARG A 183 -6.34 -0.76 6.30
C ARG A 183 -5.28 -1.49 7.12
N VAL A 184 -4.14 -1.76 6.52
CA VAL A 184 -2.96 -2.25 7.21
C VAL A 184 -1.77 -1.41 6.74
N ASN A 185 -1.04 -0.83 7.68
CA ASN A 185 0.16 -0.04 7.39
C ASN A 185 1.37 -0.69 8.04
N TRP A 186 2.50 -0.64 7.33
CA TRP A 186 3.79 -1.09 7.81
C TRP A 186 4.39 -0.04 8.74
N LEU A 187 4.88 -0.46 9.90
CA LEU A 187 5.62 0.41 10.81
C LEU A 187 7.13 0.16 10.74
N SER A 188 7.52 -1.07 10.42
CA SER A 188 8.92 -1.43 10.22
C SER A 188 9.03 -2.43 9.10
N ASP A 189 10.09 -2.33 8.33
CA ASP A 189 10.48 -3.44 7.48
C ASP A 189 10.79 -4.66 8.37
N PRO A 190 10.52 -5.88 7.87
CA PRO A 190 10.87 -7.10 8.57
C PRO A 190 12.37 -7.07 8.86
N LYS A 191 12.79 -7.48 10.07
CA LYS A 191 14.21 -7.80 10.28
C LYS A 191 14.54 -8.93 9.31
N MET A 192 15.15 -8.59 8.17
CA MET A 192 15.87 -9.56 7.38
C MET A 192 16.87 -10.18 8.34
N LYS A 193 16.87 -11.51 8.47
CA LYS A 193 18.03 -12.18 9.02
C LYS A 193 19.13 -11.83 8.01
N MET A 194 20.11 -11.03 8.41
CA MET A 194 21.37 -11.12 7.71
C MET A 194 21.82 -12.54 7.98
N ASP A 195 21.95 -13.32 6.92
CA ASP A 195 22.55 -14.63 7.02
C ASP A 195 23.97 -14.38 7.55
N GLU A 196 24.17 -14.66 8.84
CA GLU A 196 25.51 -14.85 9.41
C GLU A 196 26.05 -16.12 8.75
N GLU A 197 26.57 -15.97 7.53
CA GLU A 197 27.43 -16.96 6.90
C GLU A 197 28.73 -17.01 7.72
N LEU A 198 28.91 -18.14 8.41
CA LEU A 198 30.15 -18.63 9.02
C LEU A 198 30.87 -19.54 8.02
#